data_AF-A0A068U3K2-F1
#
_entry.id   AF-A0A068U3K2-F1
#
_cell.length_a   1.000
_cell.length_b   1.000
_cell.length_c   1.000
_cell.angle_alpha   90.00
_cell.angle_beta   90.00
_cell.angle_gamma   90.00
#
_symmetry.space_group_name_H-M   'P 1'
#
loop_
_entity.id
_entity.type
_entity.pdbx_description
1 polymer ?
#
loop_
_entity_poly.entity_id
_entity_poly.type
_entity_poly.pdbx_seq_one_letter_code
_entity_poly.pdbx_strand_id
1 'polypeptide(L)'
;MGALDYLSNFCTVTSTRRSKRKPMQTVEIKVKMDCDGCERRVKNAVKDMKGLKTLEVDRKQSRVKVSGYVDPNKVLKRIKDTGKRAEFWPYVPHNLVFYPYVTGAYDKRAPAGFVRNVVQAAPPPNATEERITYLFSDDNPNACSIM
;
A
#
# COMPACT_ATOMS: atom_id res chain seq x y z
N MET A 1 25.08 42.72 27.12
CA MET A 1 24.04 41.73 26.78
C MET A 1 23.58 42.06 25.37
N GLY A 2 24.09 41.31 24.40
CA GLY A 2 24.38 41.81 23.06
C GLY A 2 23.28 41.53 22.04
N ALA A 3 23.22 42.41 21.03
CA ALA A 3 22.34 42.32 19.86
C ALA A 3 22.46 41.01 19.04
N LEU A 4 23.45 40.17 19.36
CA LEU A 4 23.68 38.87 18.71
C LEU A 4 22.58 37.84 19.02
N ASP A 5 21.92 37.91 20.19
CA ASP A 5 20.81 37.00 20.51
C ASP A 5 19.56 37.28 19.65
N TYR A 6 19.37 38.52 19.21
CA TYR A 6 18.22 38.93 18.39
C TYR A 6 18.30 38.38 16.95
N LEU A 7 19.52 38.20 16.42
CA LEU A 7 19.74 37.65 15.08
C LEU A 7 19.64 36.12 15.05
N SER A 8 19.78 35.43 16.19
CA SER A 8 19.64 33.97 16.26
C SER A 8 18.23 33.49 15.88
N ASN A 9 17.21 34.31 16.15
CA ASN A 9 15.81 34.03 15.81
C ASN A 9 15.50 34.17 14.31
N PHE A 10 16.34 34.86 13.53
CA PHE A 10 16.18 34.93 12.08
C PHE A 10 16.80 33.70 11.37
N CYS A 11 17.81 33.08 11.98
CA CYS A 11 18.46 31.88 11.43
C CYS A 11 17.74 30.56 11.76
N THR A 12 16.78 30.53 12.69
CA THR A 12 15.93 29.34 12.88
C THR A 12 14.87 29.19 11.78
N VAL A 13 14.45 30.30 11.16
CA VAL A 13 13.48 30.32 10.04
C VAL A 13 14.09 29.82 8.73
N THR A 14 15.43 29.87 8.60
CA THR A 14 16.16 29.29 7.45
C THR A 14 16.55 27.83 7.65
N SER A 15 16.04 27.16 8.70
CA SER A 15 16.16 25.70 8.84
C SER A 15 15.62 25.06 7.57
N THR A 16 16.58 24.64 6.76
CA THR A 16 16.46 24.00 5.47
C THR A 16 15.17 23.19 5.39
N ARG A 17 14.38 23.40 4.32
CA ARG A 17 13.30 22.46 3.94
C ARG A 17 13.94 21.08 3.85
N ARG A 18 13.92 20.29 4.94
CA ARG A 18 14.35 18.91 4.95
C ARG A 18 13.43 18.21 3.96
N SER A 19 13.93 18.00 2.75
CA SER A 19 13.29 17.15 1.75
C SER A 19 13.08 15.81 2.44
N LYS A 20 11.83 15.52 2.86
CA LYS A 20 11.47 14.23 3.44
C LYS A 20 11.87 13.18 2.42
N ARG A 21 12.96 12.46 2.69
CA ARG A 21 13.38 11.32 1.89
C ARG A 21 12.24 10.31 1.95
N LYS A 22 11.65 10.02 0.80
CA LYS A 22 10.56 9.04 0.72
C LYS A 22 11.12 7.67 1.05
N PRO A 23 10.36 6.81 1.75
CA PRO A 23 10.76 5.42 1.94
C PRO A 23 10.80 4.70 0.59
N MET A 24 11.59 3.63 0.52
CA MET A 24 11.53 2.72 -0.63
C MET A 24 10.21 1.97 -0.56
N GLN A 25 9.40 2.04 -1.61
CA GLN A 25 8.11 1.37 -1.69
C GLN A 25 8.01 0.58 -2.99
N THR A 26 7.35 -0.58 -2.90
CA THR A 26 6.94 -1.38 -4.05
C THR A 26 5.45 -1.14 -4.25
N VAL A 27 5.10 -0.58 -5.40
CA VAL A 27 3.73 -0.21 -5.76
C VAL A 27 3.30 -1.05 -6.94
N GLU A 28 2.14 -1.66 -6.83
CA GLU A 28 1.56 -2.49 -7.86
C GLU A 28 0.27 -1.87 -8.38
N ILE A 29 0.16 -1.76 -9.70
CA ILE A 29 -0.93 -1.06 -10.35
C ILE A 29 -1.49 -1.96 -11.44
N LYS A 30 -2.82 -2.12 -11.42
CA LYS A 30 -3.58 -2.77 -12.48
C LYS A 30 -3.82 -1.77 -13.60
N VAL A 31 -3.39 -2.10 -14.81
CA VAL A 31 -3.51 -1.23 -15.99
C VAL A 31 -4.03 -2.03 -17.18
N LYS A 32 -5.12 -1.57 -17.80
CA LYS A 32 -5.64 -2.23 -19.00
C LYS A 32 -4.68 -2.05 -20.18
N MET A 33 -4.05 -3.15 -20.62
CA MET A 33 -3.11 -3.18 -21.73
C MET A 33 -3.52 -4.24 -22.76
N ASP A 34 -3.95 -3.79 -23.95
CA ASP A 34 -4.42 -4.69 -25.00
C ASP A 34 -3.35 -4.96 -26.08
N CYS A 35 -2.31 -4.12 -26.15
CA CYS A 35 -1.39 -4.04 -27.29
C CYS A 35 0.08 -3.80 -26.88
N ASP A 36 1.05 -4.18 -27.73
CA ASP A 36 2.48 -3.91 -27.51
C ASP A 36 2.79 -2.41 -27.41
N GLY A 37 2.11 -1.59 -28.21
CA GLY A 37 2.23 -0.14 -28.12
C GLY A 37 1.75 0.41 -26.77
N CYS A 38 0.76 -0.23 -26.16
CA CYS A 38 0.19 0.13 -24.88
C CYS A 38 1.22 -0.13 -23.76
N GLU A 39 1.87 -1.30 -23.80
CA GLU A 39 2.96 -1.65 -22.88
C GLU A 39 4.11 -0.65 -22.99
N ARG A 40 4.58 -0.36 -24.21
CA ARG A 40 5.68 0.58 -24.45
C ARG A 40 5.36 1.99 -23.92
N ARG A 41 4.15 2.49 -24.13
CA ARG A 41 3.71 3.79 -23.63
C ARG A 41 3.76 3.86 -22.10
N VAL A 42 3.20 2.85 -21.42
CA VAL A 42 3.21 2.79 -19.95
C VAL A 42 4.63 2.64 -19.42
N LYS A 43 5.45 1.76 -20.03
CA LYS A 43 6.84 1.54 -19.65
C LYS A 43 7.66 2.83 -19.76
N ASN A 44 7.52 3.58 -20.84
CA ASN A 44 8.21 4.85 -21.03
C ASN A 44 7.75 5.90 -20.00
N ALA A 45 6.44 6.06 -19.82
CA ALA A 45 5.88 7.02 -18.86
C ALA A 45 6.37 6.79 -17.41
N VAL A 46 6.53 5.53 -17.02
CA VAL A 46 7.00 5.17 -15.67
C VAL A 46 8.54 5.25 -15.57
N LYS A 47 9.27 4.89 -16.63
CA LYS A 47 10.74 4.95 -16.66
C LYS A 47 11.28 6.36 -16.43
N ASP A 48 10.57 7.38 -16.91
CA ASP A 48 10.97 8.79 -16.77
C ASP A 48 10.72 9.38 -15.37
N MET A 49 10.16 8.60 -14.45
CA MET A 49 9.91 9.06 -13.08
C MET A 49 11.17 9.13 -12.23
N LYS A 50 11.33 10.26 -11.53
CA LYS A 50 12.42 10.45 -10.56
C LYS A 50 12.27 9.50 -9.36
N GLY A 51 13.33 8.75 -9.05
CA GLY A 51 13.41 7.87 -7.89
C GLY A 51 13.00 6.41 -8.14
N LEU A 52 12.72 6.03 -9.39
CA LEU A 52 12.49 4.65 -9.80
C LEU A 52 13.79 3.84 -9.70
N LYS A 53 13.73 2.63 -9.12
CA LYS A 53 14.83 1.65 -9.13
C LYS A 53 14.56 0.53 -10.12
N THR A 54 13.43 -0.17 -9.97
CA THR A 54 13.05 -1.29 -10.84
C THR A 54 11.61 -1.14 -11.34
N LEU A 55 11.40 -1.60 -12.57
CA LEU A 55 10.12 -1.58 -13.27
C LEU A 55 9.89 -2.93 -13.95
N GLU A 56 8.82 -3.60 -13.54
CA GLU A 56 8.36 -4.86 -14.10
C GLU A 56 6.96 -4.63 -14.68
N VAL A 57 6.73 -5.05 -15.93
CA VAL A 57 5.46 -4.87 -16.64
C VAL A 57 4.99 -6.23 -17.15
N ASP A 58 3.89 -6.72 -16.60
CA ASP A 58 3.28 -8.01 -16.94
C ASP A 58 2.01 -7.79 -17.75
N ARG A 59 2.07 -8.04 -19.06
CA ARG A 59 0.89 -7.93 -19.94
C ARG A 59 -0.19 -8.95 -19.64
N LYS A 60 0.19 -10.21 -19.38
CA LYS A 60 -0.75 -11.31 -19.11
C LYS A 60 -1.66 -11.00 -17.92
N GLN A 61 -1.10 -10.38 -16.88
CA GLN A 61 -1.83 -10.01 -15.66
C GLN A 61 -2.32 -8.55 -15.69
N SER A 62 -1.97 -7.79 -16.73
CA SER A 62 -2.24 -6.34 -16.78
C SER A 62 -1.73 -5.62 -15.53
N ARG A 63 -0.53 -6.00 -15.06
CA ARG A 63 0.08 -5.56 -13.80
C ARG A 63 1.37 -4.81 -14.08
N VAL A 64 1.55 -3.70 -13.40
CA VAL A 64 2.77 -2.89 -13.43
C VAL A 64 3.29 -2.82 -12.01
N LYS A 65 4.53 -3.29 -11.79
CA LYS A 65 5.19 -3.29 -10.50
C LYS A 65 6.36 -2.32 -10.54
N VAL A 66 6.31 -1.37 -9.62
CA VAL A 66 7.21 -0.22 -9.53
C VAL A 66 7.88 -0.27 -8.17
N SER A 67 9.21 -0.37 -8.12
CA SER A 67 9.95 -0.25 -6.86
C SER A 67 10.90 0.94 -6.91
N GLY A 68 10.86 1.77 -5.87
CA GLY A 68 11.69 2.95 -5.77
C GLY A 68 11.29 3.90 -4.64
N TYR A 69 11.92 5.06 -4.62
CA TYR A 69 11.61 6.16 -3.69
C TYR A 69 10.52 7.06 -4.27
N VAL A 70 9.36 6.48 -4.56
CA VAL A 70 8.26 7.13 -5.29
C VAL A 70 6.97 7.11 -4.47
N ASP A 71 6.10 8.11 -4.67
CA ASP A 71 4.80 8.13 -4.01
C ASP A 71 3.79 7.32 -4.84
N PRO A 72 3.03 6.39 -4.25
CA PRO A 72 2.11 5.51 -4.98
C PRO A 72 1.06 6.30 -5.78
N ASN A 73 0.52 7.37 -5.19
CA ASN A 73 -0.44 8.26 -5.84
C ASN A 73 0.14 8.97 -7.07
N LYS A 74 1.43 9.31 -7.05
CA LYS A 74 2.10 9.92 -8.20
C LYS A 74 2.29 8.92 -9.33
N VAL A 75 2.64 7.68 -9.00
CA VAL A 75 2.74 6.60 -10.01
C VAL A 75 1.39 6.36 -10.67
N LEU A 76 0.32 6.23 -9.86
CA LEU A 76 -1.03 6.04 -10.38
C LEU A 76 -1.48 7.21 -11.26
N LYS A 77 -1.20 8.46 -10.86
CA LYS A 77 -1.48 9.63 -11.69
C LYS A 77 -0.74 9.59 -13.02
N ARG A 78 0.57 9.31 -13.00
CA ARG A 78 1.40 9.22 -14.22
C ARG A 78 0.90 8.18 -15.23
N ILE A 79 0.44 7.04 -14.74
CA ILE A 79 -0.13 6.01 -15.61
C ILE A 79 -1.49 6.48 -16.17
N LYS A 80 -2.33 7.13 -15.36
CA LYS A 80 -3.59 7.72 -15.82
C LYS A 80 -3.37 8.79 -16.89
N ASP A 81 -2.31 9.60 -16.77
CA ASP A 81 -1.93 10.62 -17.75
C ASP A 81 -1.62 10.02 -19.14
N THR A 82 -1.31 8.73 -19.22
CA THR A 82 -1.13 7.98 -20.49
C THR A 82 -2.47 7.69 -21.21
N GLY A 83 -3.60 8.07 -20.62
CA GLY A 83 -4.96 7.81 -21.14
C GLY A 83 -5.46 6.38 -20.88
N LYS A 84 -4.80 5.64 -19.98
CA LYS A 84 -5.19 4.27 -19.62
C LYS A 84 -5.90 4.24 -18.27
N ARG A 85 -6.88 3.34 -18.14
CA ARG A 85 -7.54 3.06 -16.86
C ARG A 85 -6.55 2.33 -15.95
N ALA A 86 -6.24 2.95 -14.82
CA ALA A 86 -5.30 2.45 -13.85
C ALA A 86 -5.89 2.52 -12.43
N GLU A 87 -5.77 1.41 -11.72
CA GLU A 87 -6.24 1.20 -10.34
C GLU A 87 -5.13 0.52 -9.56
N PHE A 88 -5.10 0.66 -8.23
CA PHE A 88 -4.15 -0.09 -7.43
C PHE A 88 -4.42 -1.59 -7.57
N TRP A 89 -3.35 -2.38 -7.54
CA TRP A 89 -3.49 -3.83 -7.62
C TRP A 89 -4.27 -4.33 -6.39
N PRO A 90 -5.41 -5.02 -6.58
CA PRO A 90 -6.34 -5.32 -5.49
C PRO A 90 -5.92 -6.53 -4.67
N TYR A 91 -4.84 -7.23 -5.03
CA TYR A 91 -4.43 -8.47 -4.36
C TYR A 91 -3.11 -8.27 -3.59
N VAL A 92 -3.04 -8.84 -2.40
CA VAL A 92 -1.89 -8.80 -1.49
C VAL A 92 -1.51 -10.25 -1.17
N PRO A 93 -0.22 -10.57 -1.00
CA PRO A 93 0.17 -11.93 -0.66
C PRO A 93 -0.39 -12.34 0.71
N HIS A 94 -0.78 -13.61 0.82
CA HIS A 94 -1.51 -14.19 1.96
C HIS A 94 -0.83 -13.97 3.32
N ASN A 95 0.51 -13.97 3.34
CA ASN A 95 1.32 -13.80 4.54
C ASN A 95 1.36 -12.37 5.10
N LEU A 96 0.97 -11.36 4.30
CA LEU A 96 0.93 -9.96 4.76
C LEU A 96 -0.45 -9.56 5.31
N VAL A 97 -1.44 -10.44 5.19
CA VAL A 97 -2.82 -10.20 5.59
C VAL A 97 -3.04 -10.86 6.95
N PHE A 98 -3.49 -10.10 7.95
CA PHE A 98 -3.65 -10.61 9.33
C PHE A 98 -4.67 -11.76 9.43
N TYR A 99 -5.86 -11.55 8.87
CA TYR A 99 -6.91 -12.57 8.73
C TYR A 99 -7.20 -12.87 7.25
N PRO A 100 -6.45 -13.78 6.61
CA PRO A 100 -6.63 -14.05 5.19
C PRO A 100 -7.82 -14.98 4.89
N TYR A 101 -8.36 -15.65 5.91
CA TYR A 101 -9.48 -16.60 5.80
C TYR A 101 -10.87 -15.97 6.00
N VAL A 102 -10.95 -14.65 6.19
CA VAL A 102 -12.22 -13.94 6.39
C VAL A 102 -13.10 -14.02 5.15
N THR A 103 -14.42 -14.10 5.36
CA THR A 103 -15.42 -14.11 4.30
C THR A 103 -15.25 -12.90 3.38
N GLY A 104 -15.03 -13.14 2.08
CA GLY A 104 -14.82 -12.09 1.08
C GLY A 104 -13.36 -11.71 0.80
N ALA A 105 -12.40 -12.20 1.60
CA ALA A 105 -10.97 -12.03 1.32
C ALA A 105 -10.53 -12.92 0.15
N TYR A 106 -10.99 -14.18 0.13
CA TYR A 106 -10.68 -15.13 -0.93
C TYR A 106 -11.43 -14.82 -2.24
N ASP A 107 -10.70 -14.77 -3.36
CA ASP A 107 -11.24 -14.54 -4.69
C ASP A 107 -10.70 -15.60 -5.66
N LYS A 108 -11.59 -16.27 -6.40
CA LYS A 108 -11.23 -17.30 -7.38
C LYS A 108 -10.38 -16.75 -8.53
N ARG A 109 -10.38 -15.43 -8.73
CA ARG A 109 -9.58 -14.74 -9.76
C ARG A 109 -8.16 -14.40 -9.30
N ALA A 110 -7.86 -14.53 -8.01
CA ALA A 110 -6.54 -14.24 -7.49
C ALA A 110 -5.54 -15.33 -7.90
N PRO A 111 -4.28 -14.98 -8.24
CA PRO A 111 -3.22 -15.97 -8.43
C PRO A 111 -2.92 -16.69 -7.11
N ALA A 112 -2.33 -17.89 -7.20
CA ALA A 112 -1.99 -18.71 -6.04
C ALA A 112 -1.11 -17.92 -5.04
N GLY A 113 -1.47 -17.98 -3.76
CA GLY A 113 -0.76 -17.26 -2.68
C GLY A 113 -1.18 -15.79 -2.50
N PHE A 114 -2.16 -15.29 -3.26
CA PHE A 114 -2.68 -13.93 -3.13
C PHE A 114 -4.15 -13.92 -2.69
N VAL A 115 -4.51 -12.89 -1.92
CA VAL A 115 -5.84 -12.66 -1.36
C VAL A 115 -6.26 -11.23 -1.68
N ARG A 116 -7.57 -10.91 -1.75
CA ARG A 116 -8.00 -9.51 -1.96
C ARG A 116 -7.57 -8.65 -0.78
N ASN A 117 -7.16 -7.42 -1.10
CA ASN A 117 -6.98 -6.33 -0.16
C ASN A 117 -8.36 -5.81 0.26
N VAL A 118 -9.08 -6.60 1.04
CA VAL A 118 -10.24 -6.12 1.76
C VAL A 118 -9.73 -5.20 2.86
N VAL A 119 -10.34 -4.02 3.01
CA VAL A 119 -10.11 -3.20 4.21
C VAL A 119 -10.54 -4.10 5.35
N GLN A 120 -9.56 -4.64 6.07
CA GLN A 120 -9.79 -5.41 7.27
C GLN A 120 -10.38 -4.42 8.27
N ALA A 121 -11.71 -4.32 8.26
CA ALA A 121 -12.39 -4.06 9.50
C ALA A 121 -11.88 -5.18 10.41
N ALA A 122 -11.08 -4.82 11.42
CA ALA A 122 -11.05 -5.65 12.61
C ALA A 122 -12.50 -6.04 12.89
N PRO A 123 -12.78 -7.31 13.25
CA PRO A 123 -14.11 -7.63 13.74
C PRO A 123 -14.48 -6.52 14.73
N PRO A 124 -15.69 -5.93 14.65
CA PRO A 124 -16.07 -4.97 15.67
C PRO A 124 -15.79 -5.64 17.03
N PRO A 125 -15.31 -4.93 18.05
CA PRO A 125 -14.95 -5.53 19.34
C PRO A 125 -16.12 -6.28 20.03
N ASN A 126 -17.33 -6.16 19.46
CA ASN A 126 -18.56 -6.83 19.86
C ASN A 126 -18.97 -7.98 18.91
N ALA A 127 -18.10 -8.41 17.99
CA ALA A 127 -18.35 -9.54 17.11
C ALA A 127 -18.54 -10.79 17.97
N THR A 128 -19.56 -11.59 17.65
CA THR A 128 -19.88 -12.81 18.40
C THR A 128 -18.68 -13.76 18.48
N GLU A 129 -17.85 -13.82 17.44
CA GLU A 129 -16.64 -14.64 17.42
C GLU A 129 -15.59 -14.20 18.45
N GLU A 130 -15.33 -12.90 18.62
CA GLU A 130 -14.41 -12.41 19.67
C GLU A 130 -14.99 -12.64 21.06
N ARG A 131 -16.30 -12.44 21.25
CA ARG A 131 -16.97 -12.70 22.52
C ARG A 131 -16.92 -14.19 22.90
N ILE A 132 -17.10 -15.09 21.93
CA ILE A 132 -16.97 -16.53 22.13
C ILE A 132 -15.51 -16.87 22.45
N THR A 133 -14.55 -16.30 21.71
CA THR A 133 -13.11 -16.54 21.95
C THR A 133 -12.68 -16.09 23.34
N TYR A 134 -13.17 -14.93 23.79
CA TYR A 134 -12.91 -14.38 25.13
C TYR A 134 -13.64 -15.13 26.24
N LEU A 135 -14.77 -15.79 25.94
CA LEU A 135 -15.48 -16.66 26.89
C LEU A 135 -14.61 -17.85 27.35
N PHE A 136 -13.71 -18.32 26.49
CA PHE A 136 -12.83 -19.46 26.74
C PHE A 136 -11.35 -19.06 26.91
N SER A 137 -11.05 -17.76 27.00
CA SER A 137 -9.69 -17.27 27.26
C SER A 137 -9.30 -17.47 28.73
N ASP A 138 -8.08 -17.95 28.98
CA ASP A 138 -7.51 -18.16 30.32
C ASP A 138 -7.34 -16.84 31.09
N ASP A 139 -7.19 -15.72 30.36
CA ASP A 139 -7.14 -14.36 30.92
C ASP A 139 -8.51 -13.84 31.41
N ASN A 140 -9.61 -14.53 31.07
CA ASN A 140 -10.95 -14.17 31.54
C ASN A 140 -11.23 -14.90 32.86
N PRO A 141 -11.28 -14.18 34.01
CA PRO A 141 -11.50 -14.81 35.32
C PRO A 141 -12.87 -15.51 35.43
N ASN A 142 -13.80 -15.20 34.52
CA ASN A 142 -15.11 -15.84 34.45
C ASN A 142 -15.15 -17.07 33.52
N ALA A 143 -14.08 -17.40 32.79
CA ALA A 143 -14.05 -18.51 31.83
C ALA A 143 -14.21 -19.88 32.50
N CYS A 144 -13.65 -20.08 33.71
CA CYS A 144 -13.79 -21.31 34.49
C CYS A 144 -15.23 -21.64 34.92
N SER A 145 -16.19 -20.73 34.75
CA SER A 145 -17.60 -20.97 35.06
C SER A 145 -18.41 -21.56 33.90
N ILE A 146 -17.81 -21.66 32.71
CA ILE A 146 -18.48 -22.07 31.47
C ILE A 146 -18.09 -23.51 31.06
N MET A 147 -17.03 -24.08 31.63
CA MET A 147 -16.68 -25.51 31.53
C MET A 147 -17.41 -26.33 32.60
#